data_AF-A0AB34HCI6-F1
#
_entry.id   AF-A0AB34HCI6-F1
#
_cell.length_a   1.000
_cell.length_b   1.000
_cell.length_c   1.000
_cell.angle_alpha   90.00
_cell.angle_beta   90.00
_cell.angle_gamma   90.00
#
_symmetry.space_group_name_H-M   'P 1'
#
loop_
_entity.id
_entity.type
_entity.pdbx_description
1 polymer ?
#
loop_
_entity_poly.entity_id
_entity_poly.type
_entity_poly.pdbx_seq_one_letter_code
_entity_poly.pdbx_strand_id
1 'polypeptide(L)' 'MFQMLLFLLLLWFLPLTEGSLRAEPMFTAVTNSVLPPDYDSNPTQLNYGVAVTDVDHDGDFEIVVAG' A
#
# COMPACT_ATOMS: atom_id res chain seq x y z
N MET A 1 26.98 38.21 -9.13
CA MET A 1 26.89 37.74 -7.73
C MET A 1 25.44 37.70 -7.25
N PHE A 2 24.68 38.80 -7.32
CA PHE A 2 23.28 38.86 -6.90
C PHE A 2 22.35 37.90 -7.68
N GLN A 3 22.52 37.80 -9.00
CA GLN A 3 21.78 36.87 -9.87
C GLN A 3 21.92 35.40 -9.45
N MET A 4 23.13 35.02 -9.02
CA MET A 4 23.46 33.65 -8.59
C MET A 4 22.85 33.35 -7.22
N LEU A 5 22.84 34.34 -6.32
CA LEU A 5 22.18 34.25 -5.02
C LEU A 5 20.67 34.08 -5.18
N LEU A 6 20.05 34.85 -6.07
CA LEU A 6 18.63 34.75 -6.38
C LEU A 6 18.26 33.35 -6.92
N PHE A 7 19.11 32.80 -7.80
CA PHE A 7 18.90 31.46 -8.37
C PHE A 7 19.00 30.35 -7.32
N LEU A 8 19.98 30.42 -6.41
CA LEU A 8 20.12 29.48 -5.30
C LEU A 8 18.95 29.57 -4.32
N LEU A 9 18.46 30.79 -4.08
CA LEU A 9 17.30 31.04 -3.23
C LEU A 9 16.02 30.48 -3.85
N LEU A 10 15.89 30.53 -5.18
CA LEU A 10 14.79 29.93 -5.93
C LEU A 10 14.83 28.40 -5.92
N LEU A 11 16.03 27.80 -5.91
CA LEU A 11 16.23 26.36 -5.78
C LEU A 11 15.73 25.81 -4.43
N TRP A 12 15.81 26.60 -3.36
CA TRP A 12 15.25 26.22 -2.04
C TRP A 12 13.71 26.18 -2.01
N PHE A 13 13.05 26.87 -2.94
CA PHE A 13 11.59 26.83 -3.07
C PHE A 13 11.11 25.78 -4.08
N LEU A 14 12.01 25.04 -4.71
CA LEU A 14 11.59 23.90 -5.53
C LEU A 14 11.03 22.82 -4.59
N PRO A 15 9.77 22.39 -4.80
CA PRO A 15 9.25 21.24 -4.07
C PRO A 15 10.13 20.05 -4.43
N LEU A 16 10.73 19.43 -3.41
CA LEU A 16 11.34 18.12 -3.53
C LEU A 16 10.18 17.14 -3.78
N THR A 17 9.79 17.02 -5.04
CA THR A 17 8.88 15.96 -5.46
C THR A 17 9.69 14.69 -5.33
N GLU A 18 9.61 14.06 -4.16
CA GLU A 18 9.88 12.64 -3.96
C GLU A 18 8.96 11.91 -4.94
N GLY A 19 9.44 11.74 -6.18
CA GLY A 19 8.77 10.99 -7.21
C GLY A 19 8.69 9.57 -6.70
N SER A 20 7.58 9.27 -6.02
CA SER A 20 7.34 7.95 -5.49
C SER A 20 7.27 7.01 -6.69
N LEU A 21 8.35 6.28 -6.96
CA LEU A 21 8.37 5.13 -7.86
C LEU A 21 7.58 3.97 -7.23
N ARG A 22 6.53 4.26 -6.46
CA ARG A 22 5.66 3.23 -5.92
C ARG A 22 4.86 2.73 -7.11
N ALA A 23 5.20 1.52 -7.55
CA ALA A 23 4.30 0.77 -8.40
C ALA A 23 2.91 0.78 -7.76
N GLU A 24 1.89 1.01 -8.57
CA GLU A 24 0.50 0.84 -8.13
C GLU A 24 0.39 -0.50 -7.40
N PRO A 25 -0.22 -0.54 -6.20
CA PRO A 25 -0.28 -1.75 -5.42
C PRO A 25 -1.05 -2.81 -6.23
N MET A 26 -0.50 -4.03 -6.29
CA MET A 26 -1.15 -5.16 -6.99
C MET A 26 -2.56 -5.45 -6.41
N PHE A 27 -2.76 -5.15 -5.13
CA PHE A 27 -4.01 -5.33 -4.41
C PHE A 27 -4.49 -4.01 -3.82
N THR A 28 -5.80 -3.74 -3.89
CA THR A 28 -6.42 -2.58 -3.27
C THR A 28 -7.21 -2.98 -2.04
N ALA A 29 -7.16 -2.16 -0.99
CA ALA A 29 -7.96 -2.37 0.21
C ALA A 29 -9.43 -1.99 -0.09
N VAL A 30 -10.33 -2.97 0.04
CA VAL A 30 -11.79 -2.76 -0.10
C VAL A 30 -12.50 -2.62 1.25
N THR A 31 -11.75 -2.44 2.34
CA THR A 31 -12.27 -2.39 3.72
C THR A 31 -13.44 -1.42 3.86
N ASN A 32 -13.35 -0.23 3.26
CA ASN A 32 -14.38 0.82 3.34
C ASN A 32 -15.69 0.46 2.62
N SER A 33 -15.71 -0.55 1.75
CA SER A 33 -16.95 -1.02 1.12
C SER A 33 -17.59 -2.20 1.86
N VAL A 34 -16.90 -2.80 2.83
CA VAL A 34 -17.35 -4.02 3.52
C VAL A 34 -17.58 -3.78 5.01
N LEU A 35 -16.75 -2.97 5.66
CA LEU A 35 -16.84 -2.71 7.09
C LEU A 35 -17.71 -1.48 7.41
N PRO A 36 -18.37 -1.48 8.58
CA PRO A 36 -19.05 -0.30 9.10
C PRO A 36 -18.13 0.93 9.15
N PRO A 37 -18.68 2.14 8.95
CA PRO A 37 -17.89 3.38 8.87
C PRO A 37 -17.24 3.78 10.20
N ASP A 38 -17.64 3.19 11.32
CA ASP A 38 -17.01 3.32 12.64
C ASP A 38 -15.83 2.35 12.85
N TYR A 39 -15.48 1.55 11.82
CA TYR A 39 -14.31 0.69 11.82
C TYR A 39 -13.08 1.46 11.29
N ASP A 40 -12.61 2.42 12.09
CA ASP A 40 -11.61 3.42 11.71
C ASP A 40 -10.17 2.89 11.53
N SER A 41 -9.92 1.59 11.71
CA SER A 41 -8.56 1.05 11.61
C SER A 41 -8.56 -0.34 11.01
N ASN A 42 -8.18 -0.43 9.74
CA ASN A 42 -7.66 -1.69 9.24
C ASN A 42 -6.35 -1.98 10.00
N PRO A 43 -6.19 -3.12 10.68
CA PRO A 43 -4.90 -3.51 11.23
C PRO A 43 -3.82 -3.44 10.15
N THR A 44 -2.55 -3.28 10.54
CA THR A 44 -1.43 -3.27 9.60
C THR A 44 -1.56 -4.43 8.63
N GLN A 45 -1.67 -4.12 7.33
CA GLN A 45 -1.76 -5.16 6.32
C GLN A 45 -0.43 -5.91 6.25
N LEU A 46 -0.48 -7.20 6.57
CA LEU A 46 0.68 -8.08 6.53
C LEU A 46 0.88 -8.73 5.15
N ASN A 47 0.01 -8.39 4.18
CA ASN A 47 0.03 -8.88 2.80
C ASN A 47 -0.01 -10.41 2.66
N TYR A 48 -0.69 -11.08 3.60
CA TYR A 48 -0.93 -12.52 3.49
C TYR A 48 -1.90 -12.82 2.34
N GLY A 49 -1.54 -13.79 1.51
CA GLY A 49 -2.46 -14.46 0.60
C GLY A 49 -3.15 -15.63 1.30
N VAL A 50 -4.43 -15.85 0.98
CA VAL A 50 -5.21 -17.00 1.46
C VAL A 50 -5.79 -17.75 0.27
N ALA A 51 -5.66 -19.08 0.27
CA ALA A 51 -6.37 -19.97 -0.64
C ALA A 51 -7.25 -20.94 0.15
N VAL A 52 -8.45 -21.21 -0.35
CA VAL A 52 -9.34 -22.26 0.16
C VAL A 52 -9.28 -23.41 -0.82
N THR A 53 -8.73 -24.54 -0.39
CA THR A 53 -8.49 -25.70 -1.26
C THR A 53 -8.43 -26.95 -0.41
N ASP A 54 -8.88 -28.06 -0.99
CA ASP A 54 -8.66 -29.42 -0.47
C ASP A 54 -7.23 -29.84 -0.85
N VAL A 55 -6.31 -29.81 0.12
CA VAL A 55 -4.87 -30.02 -0.09
C VAL A 55 -4.53 -31.52 -0.10
N ASP A 56 -5.23 -32.32 0.71
CA ASP A 56 -4.92 -33.74 0.90
C ASP A 56 -5.96 -34.71 0.30
N HIS A 57 -6.98 -34.17 -0.37
CA HIS A 57 -8.01 -34.88 -1.12
C HIS A 57 -8.92 -35.74 -0.21
N ASP A 58 -9.21 -35.29 1.00
CA ASP A 58 -10.14 -35.97 1.89
C ASP A 58 -11.59 -35.47 1.74
N GLY A 59 -11.79 -34.39 0.99
CA GLY A 59 -13.09 -33.77 0.71
C GLY A 59 -13.47 -32.63 1.66
N ASP A 60 -12.65 -32.36 2.69
CA ASP A 60 -12.73 -31.13 3.46
C ASP A 60 -11.90 -30.02 2.79
N PHE A 61 -12.19 -28.75 3.14
CA PHE A 61 -11.47 -27.60 2.58
C PHE A 61 -10.59 -26.95 3.64
N GLU A 62 -9.31 -26.79 3.31
CA GLU A 62 -8.34 -26.11 4.17
C GLU A 62 -8.13 -24.67 3.75
N ILE A 63 -7.67 -23.87 4.71
CA ILE A 63 -7.18 -22.51 4.50
C ILE A 63 -5.66 -22.56 4.45
N VAL A 64 -5.10 -22.25 3.28
CA VAL A 64 -3.65 -22.11 3.10
C VAL A 64 -3.29 -20.62 3.17
N VAL A 65 -2.43 -20.26 4.13
CA VAL A 65 -1.94 -18.88 4.32
C VAL A 65 -0.50 -18.78 3.85
N ALA A 66 -0.20 -17.80 2.99
CA ALA A 66 1.14 -17.50 2.48
C ALA A 66 1.49 -16.02 2.72
N GLY A 67 2.74 -15.72 3.08
CA GLY A 67 3.27 -14.35 3.26
C GLY A 67 4.78 -14.31 3.27
#